data_AF-A0A1J9PCT6-F1
#
_entry.id   AF-A0A1J9PCT6-F1
#
_cell.length_a   1.000
_cell.length_b   1.000
_cell.length_c   1.000
_cell.angle_alpha   90.00
_cell.angle_beta   90.00
_cell.angle_gamma   90.00
#
_symmetry.space_group_name_H-M   'P 1'
#
loop_
_entity.id
_entity.type
_entity.pdbx_description
1 polymer ?
#
loop_
_entity_poly.entity_id
_entity_poly.type
_entity_poly.pdbx_seq_one_letter_code
_entity_poly.pdbx_strand_id
1 'polypeptide(L)'
;MRAQSLLTFLSLSLLSFTTSVAAEESGLKIEKTHTVECERRTAVGDVVSMHYRGTLASDGSQFDASYDRGQPLVFTVGKGQVIKGWDQGLLDMCVGEKRKLTIPPELAYGDRGAGPIPAGSTLIFETELVNIQGMPKDEL
;
A
#
# COMPACT_ATOMS: atom_id res chain seq x y z
N MET A 1 -30.17 -29.44 64.63
CA MET A 1 -29.62 -28.15 64.17
C MET A 1 -28.24 -28.38 63.58
N ARG A 2 -28.02 -27.87 62.36
CA ARG A 2 -26.77 -27.84 61.56
C ARG A 2 -26.28 -29.19 60.99
N ALA A 3 -26.58 -29.40 59.70
CA ALA A 3 -25.81 -30.25 58.81
C ALA A 3 -25.32 -29.38 57.63
N GLN A 4 -24.05 -29.53 57.29
CA GLN A 4 -23.27 -28.71 56.36
C GLN A 4 -23.36 -29.22 54.92
N SER A 5 -23.18 -28.27 53.99
CA SER A 5 -22.50 -28.36 52.70
C SER A 5 -23.04 -29.30 51.61
N LEU A 6 -23.21 -28.77 50.39
CA LEU A 6 -22.70 -29.40 49.16
C LEU A 6 -22.80 -28.42 47.97
N LEU A 7 -21.69 -28.35 47.23
CA LEU A 7 -21.43 -27.51 46.07
C LEU A 7 -22.29 -27.87 44.86
N THR A 8 -22.69 -26.87 44.07
CA THR A 8 -22.86 -27.02 42.61
C THR A 8 -22.49 -25.71 41.90
N PHE A 9 -21.27 -25.66 41.36
CA PHE A 9 -20.89 -24.67 40.34
C PHE A 9 -21.28 -25.24 38.98
N LEU A 10 -22.37 -24.73 38.37
CA LEU A 10 -22.75 -25.07 37.01
C LEU A 10 -22.12 -24.05 36.06
N SER A 11 -20.95 -24.37 35.52
CA SER A 11 -20.27 -23.54 34.51
C SER A 11 -20.94 -23.72 33.15
N LEU A 12 -21.72 -22.73 32.71
CA LEU A 12 -22.24 -22.68 31.35
C LEU A 12 -21.16 -22.07 30.44
N SER A 13 -20.49 -22.92 29.66
CA SER A 13 -19.49 -22.51 28.69
C SER A 13 -20.13 -21.71 27.55
N LEU A 14 -19.89 -20.39 27.51
CA LEU A 14 -20.19 -19.57 26.34
C LEU A 14 -19.22 -19.98 25.21
N LEU A 15 -19.77 -20.61 24.17
CA LEU A 15 -19.09 -20.75 22.88
C LEU A 15 -18.89 -19.34 22.30
N SER A 16 -17.67 -18.83 22.45
CA SER A 16 -17.28 -17.57 21.83
C SER A 16 -17.06 -17.81 20.34
N PHE A 17 -18.04 -17.43 19.52
CA PHE A 17 -17.87 -17.37 18.08
C PHE A 17 -16.98 -16.18 17.76
N THR A 18 -15.69 -16.45 17.58
CA THR A 18 -14.73 -15.42 17.18
C THR A 18 -14.92 -15.13 15.70
N THR A 19 -15.69 -14.08 15.40
CA THR A 19 -15.69 -13.49 14.07
C THR A 19 -14.31 -12.87 13.84
N SER A 20 -13.45 -13.58 13.12
CA SER A 20 -12.18 -13.04 12.63
C SER A 20 -12.48 -12.09 11.47
N VAL A 21 -12.62 -10.80 11.75
CA VAL A 21 -12.55 -9.76 10.73
C VAL A 21 -11.08 -9.42 10.55
N ALA A 22 -10.48 -9.91 9.47
CA ALA A 22 -9.11 -9.59 9.10
C ALA A 22 -9.10 -8.91 7.73
N ALA A 23 -8.49 -7.71 7.73
CA ALA A 23 -7.96 -6.96 6.58
C ALA A 23 -8.96 -6.26 5.63
N GLU A 24 -9.54 -5.16 6.11
CA GLU A 24 -9.97 -4.04 5.25
C GLU A 24 -9.74 -2.69 5.99
N GLU A 25 -8.51 -2.39 6.43
CA GLU A 25 -8.28 -1.28 7.38
C GLU A 25 -6.98 -0.47 7.08
N SER A 26 -6.47 -0.49 5.85
CA SER A 26 -5.31 0.37 5.50
C SER A 26 -5.72 1.72 4.89
N GLY A 27 -6.96 1.84 4.40
CA GLY A 27 -7.43 3.04 3.68
C GLY A 27 -6.76 3.28 2.32
N LEU A 28 -5.76 2.47 1.94
CA LEU A 28 -5.10 2.51 0.64
C LEU A 28 -6.08 2.04 -0.44
N LYS A 29 -6.33 2.87 -1.45
CA LYS A 29 -7.10 2.48 -2.64
C LYS A 29 -6.14 2.28 -3.80
N ILE A 30 -6.24 1.13 -4.45
CA ILE A 30 -5.44 0.75 -5.62
C ILE A 30 -6.38 0.54 -6.79
N GLU A 31 -6.24 1.37 -7.81
CA GLU A 31 -6.99 1.26 -9.06
C GLU A 31 -6.00 0.93 -10.19
N LYS A 32 -6.19 -0.20 -10.89
CA LYS A 32 -5.38 -0.53 -12.07
C LYS A 32 -5.95 0.22 -13.27
N THR A 33 -5.25 1.26 -13.72
CA THR A 33 -5.69 2.13 -14.84
C THR A 33 -5.25 1.59 -16.19
N HIS A 34 -4.19 0.77 -16.22
CA HIS A 34 -3.79 -0.01 -17.38
C HIS A 34 -3.22 -1.34 -16.91
N THR A 35 -3.78 -2.45 -17.38
CA THR A 35 -3.38 -3.80 -17.01
C THR A 35 -2.57 -4.46 -18.10
N VAL A 36 -1.51 -5.16 -17.71
CA VAL A 36 -0.68 -5.99 -18.58
C VAL A 36 -0.67 -7.40 -18.00
N GLU A 37 -0.77 -8.41 -18.86
CA GLU A 37 -0.58 -9.80 -18.44
C GLU A 37 0.89 -10.19 -18.58
N CYS A 38 1.45 -10.79 -17.54
CA CYS A 38 2.85 -11.19 -17.51
C CYS A 38 3.06 -12.37 -16.54
N GLU A 39 4.15 -13.11 -16.75
CA GLU A 39 4.58 -14.17 -15.84
C GLU A 39 5.35 -13.61 -14.62
N ARG A 40 6.17 -12.57 -14.85
CA ARG A 40 7.02 -11.96 -13.82
C ARG A 40 6.40 -10.68 -13.26
N ARG A 41 5.94 -10.73 -12.01
CA ARG A 41 5.30 -9.61 -11.29
C ARG A 41 6.15 -9.12 -10.14
N THR A 42 6.09 -7.83 -9.80
CA THR A 42 6.86 -7.26 -8.67
C THR A 42 6.62 -8.00 -7.35
N ALA A 43 7.71 -8.27 -6.64
CA ALA A 43 7.74 -8.93 -5.35
C ALA A 43 8.60 -8.14 -4.36
N VAL A 44 8.38 -8.37 -3.06
CA VAL A 44 9.14 -7.73 -1.99
C VAL A 44 10.64 -7.96 -2.18
N GLY A 45 11.42 -6.88 -2.20
CA GLY A 45 12.86 -6.93 -2.40
C GLY A 45 13.31 -6.71 -3.84
N ASP A 46 12.39 -6.63 -4.80
CA ASP A 46 12.73 -6.25 -6.17
C ASP A 46 13.19 -4.79 -6.24
N VAL A 47 14.22 -4.54 -7.04
CA VAL A 47 14.58 -3.20 -7.46
C VAL A 47 13.76 -2.85 -8.69
N VAL A 48 12.95 -1.80 -8.60
CA VAL A 48 12.02 -1.39 -9.66
C VAL A 48 12.35 0.02 -10.15
N SER A 49 12.01 0.30 -11.41
CA SER A 49 12.01 1.64 -11.98
C SER A 49 10.56 2.07 -12.21
N MET A 50 10.16 3.20 -11.63
CA MET A 50 8.76 3.65 -11.63
C MET A 50 8.67 5.08 -12.15
N HIS A 51 7.83 5.28 -13.17
CA HIS A 51 7.34 6.60 -13.49
C HIS A 51 6.12 6.93 -12.62
N TYR A 52 5.99 8.19 -12.22
CA TYR A 52 4.88 8.66 -11.43
C TYR A 52 4.60 10.16 -11.58
N ARG A 53 3.38 10.54 -11.21
CA ARG A 53 2.93 11.89 -10.86
C ARG A 53 2.21 11.86 -9.52
N GLY A 54 2.60 12.72 -8.59
CA GLY A 54 2.01 12.86 -7.26
C GLY A 54 1.24 14.17 -7.10
N THR A 55 0.00 14.09 -6.65
CA THR A 55 -0.90 15.24 -6.44
C THR A 55 -1.60 15.20 -5.08
N LEU A 56 -1.96 16.36 -4.54
CA LEU A 56 -2.78 16.45 -3.33
C LEU A 56 -4.24 16.13 -3.66
N ALA A 57 -4.88 15.26 -2.86
CA ALA A 57 -6.29 14.92 -3.08
C ALA A 57 -7.24 16.10 -2.84
N SER A 58 -6.83 17.09 -2.06
CA SER A 58 -7.65 18.26 -1.67
C SER A 58 -7.94 19.21 -2.82
N ASP A 59 -6.96 19.43 -3.70
CA ASP A 59 -7.04 20.45 -4.76
C ASP A 59 -6.45 20.00 -6.10
N GLY A 60 -5.90 18.79 -6.19
CA GLY A 60 -5.27 18.26 -7.40
C GLY A 60 -3.91 18.87 -7.72
N SER A 61 -3.35 19.71 -6.84
CA SER A 61 -2.05 20.34 -7.07
C SER A 61 -0.94 19.28 -7.11
N GLN A 62 -0.10 19.34 -8.13
CA GLN A 62 1.07 18.49 -8.25
C GLN A 62 2.16 18.95 -7.28
N PHE A 63 2.68 18.01 -6.50
CA PHE A 63 3.83 18.26 -5.63
C PHE A 63 5.13 17.66 -6.16
N ASP A 64 5.06 16.60 -6.98
CA ASP A 64 6.23 15.94 -7.57
C ASP A 64 5.84 15.08 -8.78
N ALA A 65 6.73 14.97 -9.77
CA ALA A 65 6.58 14.05 -10.89
C ALA A 65 7.96 13.62 -11.42
N SER A 66 8.12 12.32 -11.66
CA SER A 66 9.32 11.78 -12.33
C SER A 66 9.51 12.33 -13.75
N TYR A 67 8.40 12.62 -14.45
CA TYR A 67 8.40 13.12 -15.82
C TYR A 67 9.07 14.49 -15.95
N ASP A 68 8.97 15.35 -14.93
CA ASP A 68 9.62 16.67 -14.91
C ASP A 68 11.15 16.56 -14.91
N ARG A 69 11.67 15.43 -14.44
CA ARG A 69 13.11 15.11 -14.44
C ARG A 69 13.53 14.24 -15.63
N GLY A 70 12.59 13.74 -16.42
CA GLY A 70 12.84 12.83 -17.54
C GLY A 70 13.42 11.46 -17.14
N GLN A 71 13.40 11.10 -15.85
CA GLN A 71 13.97 9.83 -15.37
C GLN A 71 13.05 9.16 -14.33
N PRO A 72 12.81 7.83 -14.42
CA PRO A 72 12.07 7.07 -13.41
C PRO A 72 12.75 7.12 -12.03
N LEU A 73 11.97 6.93 -10.98
CA LEU A 73 12.51 6.68 -9.64
C LEU A 73 12.89 5.20 -9.52
N VAL A 74 14.09 4.95 -9.01
CA VAL A 74 14.59 3.60 -8.74
C VAL A 74 14.62 3.36 -7.23
N PHE A 75 14.00 2.26 -6.79
CA PHE A 75 13.96 1.89 -5.37
C PHE A 75 13.68 0.38 -5.21
N THR A 76 13.86 -0.13 -4.00
CA THR A 76 13.51 -1.50 -3.63
C THR A 76 12.12 -1.57 -3.01
N VAL A 77 11.18 -2.26 -3.66
CA VAL A 77 9.78 -2.33 -3.22
C VAL A 77 9.61 -3.22 -1.98
N GLY A 78 8.79 -2.78 -1.02
CA GLY A 78 8.45 -3.54 0.18
C GLY A 78 9.56 -3.58 1.22
N LYS A 79 10.51 -2.63 1.18
CA LYS A 79 11.67 -2.56 2.08
C LYS A 79 11.76 -1.25 2.87
N GLY A 80 10.72 -0.42 2.84
CA GLY A 80 10.66 0.83 3.60
C GLY A 80 11.50 1.96 3.03
N GLN A 81 11.88 1.89 1.74
CA GLN A 81 12.63 2.96 1.06
C GLN A 81 11.72 4.09 0.56
N VAL A 82 10.42 3.82 0.43
CA VAL A 82 9.39 4.76 0.01
C VAL A 82 8.26 4.76 1.04
N ILE A 83 7.27 5.64 0.87
CA ILE A 83 6.10 5.68 1.75
C ILE A 83 5.37 4.33 1.79
N LYS A 84 4.74 4.00 2.92
CA LYS A 84 4.09 2.69 3.14
C LYS A 84 3.05 2.35 2.06
N GLY A 85 2.31 3.35 1.59
CA GLY A 85 1.32 3.16 0.53
C GLY A 85 1.92 2.71 -0.80
N TRP A 86 3.16 3.09 -1.11
CA TRP A 86 3.88 2.58 -2.28
C TRP A 86 4.39 1.15 -2.05
N ASP A 87 4.98 0.89 -0.89
CA ASP A 87 5.47 -0.45 -0.53
C ASP A 87 4.35 -1.51 -0.58
N GLN A 88 3.12 -1.12 -0.24
CA GLN A 88 1.94 -1.99 -0.31
C GLN A 88 1.30 -1.98 -1.71
N GLY A 89 1.17 -0.79 -2.31
CA GLY A 89 0.39 -0.58 -3.53
C GLY A 89 1.06 -0.99 -4.84
N LEU A 90 2.37 -1.23 -4.82
CA LEU A 90 3.18 -1.51 -6.03
C LEU A 90 3.68 -2.96 -6.11
N LEU A 91 3.19 -3.84 -5.24
CA LEU A 91 3.38 -5.29 -5.36
C LEU A 91 2.45 -5.87 -6.43
N ASP A 92 2.81 -7.03 -6.96
CA ASP A 92 2.01 -7.76 -7.95
C ASP A 92 1.72 -6.94 -9.23
N MET A 93 2.70 -6.14 -9.67
CA MET A 93 2.64 -5.36 -10.91
C MET A 93 3.39 -6.05 -12.05
N CYS A 94 2.81 -6.01 -13.24
CA CYS A 94 3.52 -6.30 -14.49
C CYS A 94 4.25 -5.06 -14.99
N VAL A 95 5.39 -5.24 -15.67
CA VAL A 95 6.01 -4.12 -16.39
C VAL A 95 5.01 -3.57 -17.43
N GLY A 96 4.97 -2.25 -17.58
CA GLY A 96 3.99 -1.53 -18.38
C GLY A 96 2.67 -1.25 -17.65
N GLU A 97 2.36 -1.95 -16.56
CA GLU A 97 1.14 -1.74 -15.79
C GLU A 97 1.11 -0.32 -15.18
N LYS A 98 -0.08 0.30 -15.21
CA LYS A 98 -0.32 1.61 -14.59
C LYS A 98 -1.37 1.52 -13.49
N ARG A 99 -1.14 2.26 -12.41
CA ARG A 99 -2.04 2.32 -11.26
C ARG A 99 -2.31 3.75 -10.83
N LYS A 100 -3.50 3.97 -10.27
CA LYS A 100 -3.80 5.13 -9.43
C LYS A 100 -3.89 4.67 -7.97
N LEU A 101 -3.03 5.23 -7.13
CA LEU A 101 -3.01 4.98 -5.69
C LEU A 101 -3.61 6.20 -4.97
N THR A 102 -4.62 5.98 -4.14
CA THR A 102 -5.08 7.00 -3.17
C THR A 102 -4.57 6.60 -1.79
N ILE A 103 -3.66 7.39 -1.25
CA ILE A 103 -2.85 7.05 -0.07
C ILE A 103 -3.22 8.01 1.06
N PRO A 104 -3.85 7.52 2.14
CA PRO A 104 -4.18 8.37 3.28
C PRO A 104 -2.88 8.71 4.08
N PRO A 105 -2.87 9.79 4.87
CA PRO A 105 -1.63 10.36 5.43
C PRO A 105 -0.80 9.39 6.29
N GLU A 106 -1.44 8.45 6.98
CA GLU A 106 -0.90 7.39 7.84
C GLU A 106 -0.02 6.40 7.07
N LEU A 107 -0.29 6.26 5.77
CA LEU A 107 0.52 5.49 4.82
C LEU A 107 1.42 6.38 3.95
N ALA A 108 1.42 7.69 4.19
CA ALA A 108 2.25 8.70 3.54
C ALA A 108 3.12 9.44 4.57
N TYR A 109 2.94 10.76 4.72
CA TYR A 109 3.79 11.64 5.54
C TYR A 109 3.17 12.05 6.89
N GLY A 110 1.99 11.51 7.21
CA GLY A 110 1.29 11.71 8.48
C GLY A 110 1.06 13.17 8.86
N ASP A 111 1.00 13.43 10.15
CA ASP A 111 0.75 14.77 10.72
C ASP A 111 1.94 15.73 10.61
N ARG A 112 3.06 15.29 10.03
CA ARG A 112 4.26 16.12 9.85
C ARG A 112 4.31 16.78 8.48
N GLY A 113 3.73 16.14 7.46
CA GLY A 113 3.92 16.55 6.06
C GLY A 113 5.35 16.37 5.58
N ALA A 114 5.65 16.83 4.36
CA ALA A 114 6.99 16.79 3.78
C ALA A 114 7.14 17.78 2.64
N GLY A 115 8.09 18.73 2.74
CA GLY A 115 8.33 19.73 1.70
C GLY A 115 7.04 20.48 1.33
N PRO A 116 6.59 20.44 0.06
CA PRO A 116 5.34 21.07 -0.39
C PRO A 116 4.06 20.35 0.08
N ILE A 117 4.16 19.20 0.74
CA ILE A 117 3.01 18.37 1.17
C ILE A 117 2.61 18.78 2.59
N PRO A 118 1.39 19.32 2.81
CA PRO A 118 0.89 19.65 4.14
C PRO A 118 0.72 18.42 5.04
N ALA A 119 0.74 18.64 6.36
CA ALA A 119 0.37 17.64 7.35
C ALA A 119 -1.05 17.09 7.11
N GLY A 120 -1.24 15.78 7.33
CA GLY A 120 -2.55 15.14 7.18
C GLY A 120 -3.06 15.03 5.74
N SER A 121 -2.20 15.23 4.74
CA SER A 121 -2.60 15.17 3.34
C SER A 121 -2.81 13.74 2.85
N THR A 122 -3.97 13.50 2.24
CA THR A 122 -4.18 12.34 1.35
C THR A 122 -3.53 12.63 -0.01
N LEU A 123 -2.78 11.67 -0.52
CA LEU A 123 -2.04 11.79 -1.78
C LEU A 123 -2.66 10.92 -2.85
N ILE A 124 -2.64 11.41 -4.09
CA ILE A 124 -2.97 10.63 -5.27
C ILE A 124 -1.71 10.46 -6.10
N PHE A 125 -1.36 9.21 -6.40
CA PHE A 125 -0.27 8.88 -7.30
C PHE A 125 -0.79 8.16 -8.53
N GLU A 126 -0.42 8.65 -9.70
CA GLU A 126 -0.50 7.91 -10.95
C GLU A 126 0.89 7.30 -11.18
N THR A 127 0.97 5.98 -11.35
CA THR A 127 2.23 5.25 -11.45
C THR A 127 2.27 4.36 -12.68
N GLU A 128 3.48 4.10 -13.19
CA GLU A 128 3.76 3.24 -14.34
C GLU A 128 5.05 2.46 -14.07
N LEU A 129 4.95 1.12 -14.00
CA LEU A 129 6.10 0.27 -13.79
C LEU A 129 6.91 0.18 -15.09
N VAL A 130 8.12 0.73 -15.07
CA VAL A 130 8.99 0.79 -16.25
C VAL A 130 9.86 -0.45 -16.37
N ASN A 131 10.36 -0.97 -15.25
CA ASN A 131 11.27 -2.11 -15.25
C ASN A 131 11.36 -2.79 -13.89
N ILE A 132 11.65 -4.09 -13.90
CA ILE A 132 12.13 -4.85 -12.74
C ILE A 132 13.60 -5.19 -13.02
N GLN A 133 14.52 -4.84 -12.11
CA GLN A 133 15.94 -5.10 -12.33
C GLN A 133 16.21 -6.59 -12.52
N GLY A 134 16.96 -6.92 -13.58
CA GLY A 134 17.24 -8.30 -13.97
C GLY A 134 16.24 -8.88 -14.98
N MET A 135 15.19 -8.15 -15.35
CA MET A 135 14.33 -8.50 -16.48
C MET A 135 15.00 -8.11 -17.82
N PRO A 136 14.98 -8.99 -18.84
CA PRO A 136 15.44 -8.66 -20.18
C PRO A 136 14.64 -7.50 -20.80
N LYS A 137 15.31 -6.64 -21.59
CA LYS A 137 14.65 -5.45 -22.18
C LYS A 137 13.70 -5.76 -23.33
N ASP A 138 13.84 -6.94 -23.93
CA ASP A 138 13.03 -7.47 -25.01
C ASP A 138 11.68 -8.06 -24.54
N GLU A 139 11.48 -8.13 -23.22
CA GLU A 139 10.22 -8.53 -22.58
C GLU A 139 9.43 -7.31 -22.02
N LEU A 140 9.89 -6.08 -22.30
CA LEU A 140 9.29 -4.81 -21.85
C LEU A 140 8.25 -4.26 -22.84
#